data_AF-A0A955YM29-F1
#
_entry.id   AF-A0A955YM29-F1
#
_cell.length_a   1.000
_cell.length_b   1.000
_cell.length_c   1.000
_cell.angle_alpha   90.00
_cell.angle_beta   90.00
_cell.angle_gamma   90.00
#
_symmetry.space_group_name_H-M   'P 1'
#
loop_
_entity.id
_entity.type
_entity.pdbx_description
1 polymer ?
#
loop_
_entity_poly.entity_id
_entity_poly.type
_entity_poly.pdbx_seq_one_letter_code
_entity_poly.pdbx_strand_id
1 'polypeptide(L)' 'MKRVIYSEEHDLFRNAFRSFVEREVVPNQARWREDGMVDRETWRKAGEAGFLCPWMEEEHGGAGGDFLHS' A
#
# COMPACT_ATOMS: atom_id res chain seq x y z
N MET A 1 -14.35 17.57 1.58
CA MET A 1 -14.44 18.03 0.18
C MET A 1 -13.81 16.96 -0.70
N LYS A 2 -14.48 16.50 -1.76
CA LYS A 2 -13.94 15.47 -2.67
C LYS A 2 -12.80 16.07 -3.50
N ARG A 3 -11.64 15.40 -3.56
CA ARG A 3 -10.52 15.80 -4.43
C ARG A 3 -10.86 15.38 -5.86
N VAL A 4 -10.68 16.28 -6.82
CA VAL A 4 -11.03 16.06 -8.24
C VAL A 4 -9.88 15.53 -9.09
N ILE A 5 -8.71 15.35 -8.50
CA ILE A 5 -7.49 14.87 -9.18
C ILE A 5 -7.47 13.34 -9.34
N TYR A 6 -8.35 12.61 -8.65
CA TYR A 6 -8.36 11.15 -8.66
C TYR A 6 -9.37 10.60 -9.68
N SER A 7 -8.89 9.68 -10.51
CA SER A 7 -9.72 8.76 -11.29
C SER A 7 -10.30 7.65 -10.41
N GLU A 8 -11.20 6.85 -10.99
CA GLU A 8 -11.78 5.67 -10.34
C GLU A 8 -10.71 4.64 -9.94
N GLU A 9 -9.70 4.45 -10.78
CA GLU A 9 -8.58 3.55 -10.51
C GLU A 9 -7.80 3.97 -9.25
N HIS A 10 -7.53 5.27 -9.10
CA HIS A 10 -6.91 5.80 -7.88
C HIS A 10 -7.78 5.57 -6.65
N ASP A 11 -9.09 5.79 -6.77
CA ASP A 11 -10.01 5.55 -5.66
C ASP A 11 -10.04 4.06 -5.27
N LEU A 12 -10.00 3.14 -6.24
CA LEU A 12 -9.89 1.69 -6.00
C LEU A 12 -8.59 1.32 -5.28
N PHE A 13 -7.43 1.79 -5.78
CA PHE A 13 -6.13 1.56 -5.15
C PHE A 13 -6.13 2.06 -3.70
N ARG A 14 -6.62 3.28 -3.46
CA ARG A 14 -6.67 3.90 -2.13
C ARG A 14 -7.58 3.14 -1.17
N ASN A 15 -8.71 2.63 -1.66
CA ASN A 15 -9.62 1.82 -0.86
C ASN A 15 -8.98 0.47 -0.51
N ALA A 16 -8.35 -0.21 -1.46
CA ALA A 16 -7.63 -1.45 -1.22
C ALA A 16 -6.49 -1.27 -0.21
N PHE A 17 -5.69 -0.21 -0.36
CA PHE A 17 -4.60 0.12 0.56
C PHE A 17 -5.12 0.44 1.97
N ARG A 18 -6.24 1.16 2.09
CA ARG A 18 -6.88 1.41 3.39
C ARG A 18 -7.25 0.10 4.08
N SER A 19 -7.91 -0.82 3.38
CA SER A 19 -8.27 -2.13 3.95
C SER A 19 -7.05 -2.96 4.34
N PHE A 20 -5.95 -2.88 3.57
CA PHE A 20 -4.68 -3.49 3.96
C PHE A 20 -4.13 -2.89 5.26
N VAL A 21 -4.12 -1.57 5.39
CA VAL A 21 -3.67 -0.89 6.61
C VAL A 21 -4.52 -1.30 7.82
N GLU A 22 -5.84 -1.33 7.68
CA GLU A 22 -6.75 -1.72 8.76
C GLU A 22 -6.52 -3.16 9.22
N ARG A 23 -6.23 -4.07 8.30
CA ARG A 23 -6.06 -5.51 8.59
C ARG A 23 -4.64 -5.89 9.02
N GLU A 24 -3.63 -5.39 8.33
CA GLU A 24 -2.25 -5.86 8.47
C GLU A 24 -1.37 -4.88 9.25
N VAL A 25 -1.71 -3.58 9.28
CA VAL A 25 -0.88 -2.55 9.91
C VAL A 25 -1.38 -2.20 11.30
N VAL A 26 -2.63 -1.76 11.42
CA VAL A 26 -3.20 -1.25 12.69
C VAL A 26 -3.05 -2.23 13.86
N PRO A 27 -3.34 -3.54 13.73
CA PRO A 27 -3.23 -4.48 14.84
C PRO A 27 -1.79 -4.69 15.35
N ASN A 28 -0.79 -4.49 14.49
CA ASN A 28 0.60 -4.82 14.80
C ASN A 28 1.41 -3.62 15.33
N GLN A 29 0.87 -2.40 15.29
CA GLN A 29 1.62 -1.19 15.63
C GLN A 29 2.18 -1.16 17.05
N ALA A 30 1.46 -1.71 18.03
CA ALA A 30 1.93 -1.74 19.42
C ALA A 30 3.19 -2.61 19.56
N ARG A 31 3.17 -3.81 18.98
CA ARG A 31 4.31 -4.72 18.91
C ARG A 31 5.51 -4.07 18.22
N TRP A 32 5.30 -3.46 17.05
CA TRP A 32 6.40 -2.82 16.30
C TRP A 32 7.05 -1.66 17.03
N ARG A 33 6.29 -0.92 17.86
CA ARG A 33 6.87 0.12 18.71
C ARG A 33 7.77 -0.46 19.79
N GLU A 34 7.41 -1.60 20.36
CA GLU A 34 8.23 -2.31 21.34
C GLU A 34 9.48 -2.92 20.69
N ASP A 35 9.31 -3.58 19.55
CA ASP A 35 10.40 -4.22 18.79
C ASP A 35 11.32 -3.21 18.08
N GLY A 36 10.87 -1.95 17.95
CA GLY A 36 11.58 -0.89 17.23
C GLY A 36 11.60 -1.06 15.71
N MET A 37 10.81 -1.98 15.15
CA MET A 37 10.74 -2.23 13.70
C MET A 37 9.40 -2.80 13.24
N VAL A 38 9.06 -2.54 11.99
CA VAL A 38 7.97 -3.25 11.28
C VAL A 38 8.48 -4.62 10.84
N ASP A 39 7.68 -5.66 11.04
CA ASP A 39 8.08 -7.03 10.70
C ASP A 39 8.18 -7.24 9.17
N ARG A 40 9.03 -8.19 8.77
CA ARG A 40 9.27 -8.52 7.37
C ARG A 40 8.06 -9.16 6.68
N GLU A 41 7.16 -9.80 7.43
CA GLU A 41 5.99 -10.47 6.86
C GLU A 41 5.02 -9.43 6.29
N THR A 42 4.80 -8.34 7.02
CA THR A 42 3.95 -7.23 6.57
C THR A 42 4.48 -6.58 5.31
N TRP A 43 5.80 -6.40 5.20
CA TRP A 43 6.43 -5.93 3.96
C TRP A 43 6.21 -6.89 2.79
N ARG A 44 6.31 -8.21 3.03
CA ARG A 44 6.04 -9.21 1.99
C ARG A 44 4.59 -9.16 1.52
N LYS A 45 3.63 -9.09 2.46
CA LYS A 45 2.21 -8.95 2.15
C LYS A 45 1.91 -7.68 1.36
N ALA A 46 2.56 -6.56 1.70
CA ALA A 46 2.42 -5.31 0.95
C ALA A 46 2.93 -5.44 -0.49
N GLY A 47 4.06 -6.14 -0.68
CA GLY A 47 4.61 -6.42 -2.01
C GLY A 47 3.73 -7.34 -2.84
N GLU A 48 3.25 -8.45 -2.26
CA GLU A 48 2.32 -9.38 -2.92
C GLU A 48 1.00 -8.71 -3.32
N ALA A 49 0.56 -7.72 -2.55
CA ALA A 49 -0.65 -6.93 -2.84
C ALA A 49 -0.41 -5.76 -3.82
N GLY A 50 0.82 -5.58 -4.32
CA GLY A 50 1.14 -4.52 -5.29
C GLY A 50 1.25 -3.11 -4.71
N PHE A 51 1.39 -2.96 -3.38
CA PHE A 51 1.49 -1.64 -2.73
C PHE A 51 2.91 -1.08 -2.67
N LEU A 52 3.92 -1.86 -3.06
CA LEU A 52 5.32 -1.44 -3.08
C LEU A 52 5.75 -1.13 -4.51
N CYS A 53 6.41 0.02 -4.69
CA CYS A 53 6.83 0.53 -6.00
C CYS A 53 5.71 0.49 -7.06
N PRO A 54 4.51 1.04 -6.79
CA PRO A 54 3.36 0.91 -7.69
C PRO A 54 3.59 1.53 -9.07
N TRP A 55 4.51 2.49 -9.17
CA TRP A 55 4.92 3.17 -10.40
C TRP A 55 5.89 2.38 -11.27
N MET A 56 6.46 1.30 -10.75
CA MET A 56 7.42 0.49 -11.48
C MET A 56 6.74 -0.23 -12.65
N GLU A 57 7.40 -0.32 -13.79
CA GLU A 57 6.85 -0.96 -14.99
C GLU A 57 6.70 -2.47 -14.81
N GLU A 58 5.79 -3.08 -15.57
CA GLU A 58 5.50 -4.52 -15.49
C GLU A 58 6.73 -5.39 -15.80
N GLU A 59 7.64 -4.93 -16.67
CA GLU A 59 8.89 -5.63 -16.98
C GLU A 59 9.82 -5.80 -15.77
N HIS A 60 9.59 -5.02 -14.72
CA HIS A 60 10.29 -5.08 -13.44
C HIS A 60 9.42 -5.64 -12.31
N GLY A 61 8.21 -6.12 -12.62
CA GLY A 61 7.26 -6.70 -11.67
C GLY A 61 6.40 -5.68 -10.93
N GLY A 62 6.33 -4.42 -11.40
CA GLY A 62 5.43 -3.41 -10.87
C GLY A 62 4.09 -3.33 -11.64
N ALA A 63 3.26 -2.34 -11.28
CA ALA A 63 1.92 -2.17 -11.83
C ALA A 63 1.79 -1.00 -12.84
N GLY A 64 2.88 -0.27 -13.12
CA GLY A 64 2.88 0.85 -14.07
C GLY A 64 2.00 2.04 -13.66
N GLY A 65 1.73 2.19 -12.36
CA GLY A 65 0.89 3.27 -11.82
C GLY A 65 1.52 4.65 -11.95
N ASP A 66 0.70 5.69 -11.84
CA ASP A 66 1.18 7.07 -11.84
C ASP A 66 1.52 7.58 -10.43
N PHE A 67 1.85 8.87 -10.31
CA PHE A 67 2.18 9.49 -9.02
C PHE A 67 1.00 9.52 -8.03
N LEU A 68 -0.24 9.37 -8.49
CA LEU A 68 -1.43 9.39 -7.65
C LEU A 68 -1.74 8.01 -7.05
N HIS A 69 -1.03 6.97 -7.47
CA HIS A 69 -0.96 5.65 -6.81
C HIS A 69 -0.01 5.69 -5.60
N SER A 70 -0.31 6.57 -4.64
CA SER A 70 0.50 6.83 -3.42
C SER A 70 -0.35 6.99 -2.16
#